data_AF-Q7RK60-F1
#
_entry.id   AF-Q7RK60-F1
#
_cell.length_a   1.000
_cell.length_b   1.000
_cell.length_c   1.000
_cell.angle_alpha   90.00
_cell.angle_beta   90.00
_cell.angle_gamma   90.00
#
_symmetry.space_group_name_H-M   'P 1'
#
loop_
_entity.id
_entity.type
_entity.pdbx_description
1 polymer ?
#
loop_
_entity_poly.entity_id
_entity_poly.type
_entity_poly.pdbx_seq_one_letter_code
_entity_poly.pdbx_strand_id
1 'polypeptide(L)'
;MLTSRVCEQFDTLRENLSDESDGPGNYFSTSGMLTSYCPDQKCANDSNQISGGCLWLLDRFYGGRSVFSHYADGKIDIVVYIIMWLGYKLNQKLKTEFPNINEFYEKNMKTYHGYKKNIDYVDGYSTYKDLINKYNYVFNIPNEDMSKFYDAFKSLCKLYTECDDSESDYNKYLEKTQEFVKKYEQLKDLDITKNYPYSQLFSILSKDYDNLKNKCSYFPPLITYSLISIALIFVAIPIFFGISYKVNNKELKKKLLYICKH
;
A
#
# COMPACT_ATOMS: atom_id res chain seq x y z
N MET A 1 -5.37 -11.15 2.02
CA MET A 1 -5.82 -11.25 0.60
C MET A 1 -6.66 -10.05 0.27
N LEU A 2 -5.98 -9.05 -0.26
CA LEU A 2 -6.52 -7.86 -0.87
C LEU A 2 -7.59 -8.19 -1.92
N THR A 3 -8.51 -7.26 -2.10
CA THR A 3 -9.56 -7.30 -3.13
C THR A 3 -9.68 -5.92 -3.75
N SER A 4 -10.25 -5.82 -4.96
CA SER A 4 -10.61 -4.54 -5.59
C SER A 4 -11.49 -3.70 -4.69
N ARG A 5 -12.47 -4.31 -4.00
CA ARG A 5 -13.33 -3.62 -3.03
C ARG A 5 -12.57 -2.90 -1.93
N VAL A 6 -11.48 -3.49 -1.43
CA VAL A 6 -10.62 -2.81 -0.44
C VAL A 6 -9.98 -1.59 -1.08
N CYS A 7 -9.39 -1.75 -2.26
CA CYS A 7 -8.76 -0.68 -3.02
C CYS A 7 -9.71 0.48 -3.33
N GLU A 8 -10.94 0.19 -3.74
CA GLU A 8 -11.99 1.19 -3.99
C GLU A 8 -12.28 2.08 -2.77
N GLN A 9 -12.25 1.52 -1.54
CA GLN A 9 -12.44 2.35 -0.34
C GLN A 9 -11.24 3.28 -0.10
N PHE A 10 -10.01 2.83 -0.38
CA PHE A 10 -8.83 3.70 -0.32
C PHE A 10 -8.85 4.78 -1.41
N ASP A 11 -9.33 4.46 -2.62
CA ASP A 11 -9.50 5.43 -3.70
C ASP A 11 -10.57 6.47 -3.34
N THR A 12 -11.70 6.03 -2.79
CA THR A 12 -12.75 6.92 -2.25
C THR A 12 -12.19 7.88 -1.19
N LEU A 13 -11.35 7.38 -0.28
CA LEU A 13 -10.70 8.23 0.71
C LEU A 13 -9.75 9.22 0.05
N ARG A 14 -8.99 8.80 -0.96
CA ARG A 14 -8.04 9.65 -1.69
C ARG A 14 -8.74 10.77 -2.43
N GLU A 15 -9.92 10.54 -3.00
CA GLU A 15 -10.72 11.60 -3.64
C GLU A 15 -11.14 12.68 -2.63
N ASN A 16 -11.39 12.30 -1.37
CA ASN A 16 -11.78 13.23 -0.30
C ASN A 16 -10.59 13.79 0.50
N LEU A 17 -9.45 13.10 0.49
CA LEU A 17 -8.17 13.45 1.11
C LEU A 17 -7.03 13.21 0.12
N SER A 18 -6.95 14.07 -0.91
CA SER A 18 -5.97 14.03 -1.99
C SER A 18 -4.54 13.67 -1.55
N ASP A 19 -3.93 12.78 -2.32
CA ASP A 19 -2.51 12.40 -2.23
C ASP A 19 -1.59 13.44 -2.88
N GLU A 20 -2.11 14.30 -3.75
CA GLU A 20 -1.34 15.32 -4.48
C GLU A 20 -1.57 16.72 -3.91
N SER A 21 -0.51 17.54 -3.90
CA SER A 21 -0.50 18.90 -3.32
C SER A 21 -0.87 20.02 -4.29
N ASP A 22 -1.20 19.73 -5.56
CA ASP A 22 -1.02 20.74 -6.60
C ASP A 22 -2.34 21.32 -7.14
N GLY A 23 -2.59 22.59 -6.78
CA GLY A 23 -3.51 23.50 -7.49
C GLY A 23 -4.31 24.46 -6.59
N PRO A 24 -4.23 25.80 -6.79
CA PRO A 24 -5.09 26.73 -6.08
C PRO A 24 -6.51 26.61 -6.64
N GLY A 25 -7.46 26.17 -5.81
CA GLY A 25 -8.87 26.36 -6.15
C GLY A 25 -9.78 25.13 -6.13
N ASN A 26 -9.44 24.06 -5.42
CA ASN A 26 -10.50 23.25 -4.84
C ASN A 26 -10.45 23.43 -3.33
N TYR A 27 -11.34 24.31 -2.85
CA TYR A 27 -11.73 24.39 -1.46
C TYR A 27 -12.03 22.95 -1.04
N PHE A 28 -11.13 22.37 -0.26
CA PHE A 28 -11.24 21.04 0.30
C PHE A 28 -12.45 21.10 1.25
N SER A 29 -13.64 20.93 0.69
CA SER A 29 -14.74 20.44 1.50
C SER A 29 -14.31 19.03 1.82
N THR A 30 -13.75 18.84 3.01
CA THR A 30 -13.96 17.62 3.77
C THR A 30 -15.48 17.46 3.81
N SER A 31 -16.02 16.92 2.72
CA SER A 31 -17.44 16.75 2.48
C SER A 31 -17.97 15.98 3.68
N GLY A 32 -19.23 16.20 4.06
CA GLY A 32 -19.79 15.73 5.34
C GLY A 32 -19.47 14.27 5.71
N MET A 33 -19.11 13.45 4.72
CA MET A 33 -18.50 12.13 4.84
C MET A 33 -17.40 11.98 5.90
N LEU A 34 -16.36 12.83 5.93
CA LEU A 34 -15.26 12.69 6.91
C LEU A 34 -15.47 13.49 8.19
N THR A 35 -16.32 14.52 8.11
CA THR A 35 -16.57 15.46 9.22
C THR A 35 -17.05 14.73 10.48
N SER A 36 -17.89 13.71 10.33
CA SER A 36 -18.41 12.90 11.46
C SER A 36 -17.37 12.02 12.15
N TYR A 37 -16.23 11.76 11.50
CA TYR A 37 -15.15 10.93 12.02
C TYR A 37 -14.03 11.75 12.67
N CYS A 38 -13.93 13.05 12.37
CA CYS A 38 -12.91 13.92 12.93
C CYS A 38 -13.18 14.23 14.42
N PRO A 39 -12.13 14.26 15.28
CA PRO A 39 -12.29 14.55 16.70
C PRO A 39 -12.95 15.88 17.04
N ASP A 40 -12.75 16.90 16.21
CA ASP A 40 -13.31 18.24 16.33
C ASP A 40 -14.64 18.42 15.58
N GLN A 41 -15.15 17.36 14.93
CA GLN A 41 -16.33 17.37 14.06
C GLN A 41 -16.27 18.42 12.93
N LYS A 42 -15.06 18.88 12.58
CA LYS A 42 -14.84 19.94 11.60
C LYS A 42 -13.65 19.65 10.68
N CYS A 43 -12.80 18.69 11.07
CA CYS A 43 -11.56 18.37 10.38
C CYS A 43 -10.69 19.61 10.12
N ALA A 44 -10.59 20.49 11.12
CA ALA A 44 -10.07 21.85 10.95
C ALA A 44 -8.55 21.92 10.71
N ASN A 45 -7.83 20.84 11.01
CA ASN A 45 -6.38 20.74 10.81
C ASN A 45 -6.01 19.35 10.26
N ASP A 46 -4.78 19.25 9.75
CA ASP A 46 -4.25 18.04 9.13
C ASP A 46 -4.28 16.84 10.09
N SER A 47 -3.98 17.03 11.38
CA SER A 47 -4.02 15.93 12.37
C SER A 47 -5.43 15.35 12.53
N ASN A 48 -6.45 16.23 12.60
CA ASN A 48 -7.85 15.81 12.70
C ASN A 48 -8.33 15.15 11.40
N GLN A 49 -7.92 15.65 10.23
CA GLN A 49 -8.21 15.04 8.93
C GLN A 49 -7.61 13.64 8.79
N ILE A 50 -6.33 13.50 9.15
CA ILE A 50 -5.59 12.23 9.06
C ILE A 50 -6.18 11.20 10.04
N SER A 51 -6.43 11.59 11.29
CA SER A 51 -7.09 10.72 12.26
C SER A 51 -8.51 10.35 11.80
N GLY A 52 -9.30 11.33 11.36
CA GLY A 52 -10.65 11.10 10.84
C GLY A 52 -10.67 10.13 9.65
N GLY A 53 -9.73 10.26 8.71
CA GLY A 53 -9.58 9.35 7.58
C GLY A 53 -9.22 7.92 8.00
N CYS A 54 -8.32 7.75 8.98
CA CYS A 54 -8.04 6.43 9.56
C CYS A 54 -9.29 5.82 10.20
N LEU A 55 -10.05 6.62 10.97
CA LEU A 55 -11.25 6.13 11.63
C LEU A 55 -12.34 5.78 10.62
N TRP A 56 -12.49 6.57 9.55
CA TRP A 56 -13.39 6.29 8.45
C TRP A 56 -13.04 4.94 7.79
N LEU A 57 -11.78 4.66 7.46
CA LEU A 57 -11.39 3.36 6.89
C LEU A 57 -11.73 2.20 7.84
N LEU A 58 -11.47 2.37 9.14
CA LEU A 58 -11.82 1.35 10.13
C LEU A 58 -13.33 1.10 10.17
N ASP A 59 -14.15 2.15 10.07
CA ASP A 59 -15.60 2.00 10.00
C ASP A 59 -16.06 1.35 8.69
N ARG A 60 -15.43 1.66 7.56
CA ARG A 60 -15.76 1.03 6.26
C ARG A 60 -15.41 -0.44 6.18
N PHE A 61 -14.40 -0.89 6.91
CA PHE A 61 -14.00 -2.30 6.91
C PHE A 61 -14.53 -3.08 8.11
N TYR A 62 -14.75 -2.41 9.24
CA TYR A 62 -15.07 -3.05 10.52
C TYR A 62 -16.26 -2.36 11.22
N GLY A 63 -17.10 -1.60 10.50
CA GLY A 63 -18.25 -0.85 11.03
C GLY A 63 -19.40 -1.68 11.59
N GLY A 64 -19.54 -2.91 11.09
CA GLY A 64 -20.53 -3.89 11.50
C GLY A 64 -20.22 -5.27 10.90
N ARG A 65 -20.88 -6.32 11.38
CA ARG A 65 -20.66 -7.72 10.91
C ARG A 65 -20.81 -7.85 9.39
N SER A 66 -21.87 -7.28 8.82
CA SER A 66 -22.12 -7.32 7.38
C SER A 66 -21.07 -6.53 6.57
N VAL A 67 -20.63 -5.39 7.11
CA VAL A 67 -19.59 -4.55 6.52
C VAL A 67 -18.25 -5.30 6.49
N PHE A 68 -17.89 -5.93 7.61
CA PHE A 68 -16.70 -6.77 7.73
C PHE A 68 -16.71 -7.97 6.80
N SER A 69 -17.84 -8.68 6.70
CA SER A 69 -17.96 -9.78 5.74
C SER A 69 -17.87 -9.30 4.28
N HIS A 70 -18.41 -8.11 3.96
CA HIS A 70 -18.53 -7.67 2.57
C HIS A 70 -17.26 -7.00 2.03
N TYR A 71 -16.71 -6.05 2.79
CA TYR A 71 -15.56 -5.23 2.37
C TYR A 71 -14.25 -5.86 2.79
N ALA A 72 -14.17 -6.37 4.02
CA ALA A 72 -12.96 -6.98 4.54
C ALA A 72 -12.86 -8.48 4.27
N ASP A 73 -13.96 -9.12 3.85
CA ASP A 73 -14.01 -10.56 3.55
C ASP A 73 -13.46 -11.41 4.72
N GLY A 74 -13.78 -11.00 5.95
CA GLY A 74 -13.32 -11.65 7.17
C GLY A 74 -11.85 -11.41 7.52
N LYS A 75 -11.14 -10.52 6.82
CA LYS A 75 -9.69 -10.34 6.95
C LYS A 75 -9.33 -9.13 7.80
N ILE A 76 -8.39 -9.35 8.72
CA ILE A 76 -7.88 -8.33 9.64
C ILE A 76 -6.60 -7.63 9.14
N ASP A 77 -5.92 -8.23 8.16
CA ASP A 77 -4.65 -7.73 7.60
C ASP A 77 -4.82 -6.37 6.89
N ILE A 78 -6.05 -5.99 6.53
CA ILE A 78 -6.39 -4.68 5.97
C ILE A 78 -5.97 -3.53 6.90
N VAL A 79 -5.94 -3.75 8.22
CA VAL A 79 -5.46 -2.75 9.19
C VAL A 79 -4.04 -2.28 8.85
N VAL A 80 -3.18 -3.17 8.34
CA VAL A 80 -1.81 -2.80 7.95
C VAL A 80 -1.81 -1.79 6.81
N TYR A 81 -2.70 -1.91 5.83
CA TYR A 81 -2.83 -0.93 4.74
C TYR A 81 -3.35 0.42 5.24
N ILE A 82 -4.23 0.42 6.25
CA ILE A 82 -4.68 1.66 6.92
C ILE A 82 -3.50 2.34 7.63
N ILE A 83 -2.62 1.56 8.28
CA ILE A 83 -1.42 2.08 8.96
C ILE A 83 -0.37 2.56 7.92
N MET A 84 -0.21 1.88 6.78
CA MET A 84 0.61 2.37 5.67
C MET A 84 0.12 3.72 5.15
N TRP A 85 -1.19 3.86 4.93
CA TRP A 85 -1.81 5.13 4.54
C TRP A 85 -1.58 6.24 5.58
N LEU A 86 -1.70 5.90 6.88
CA LEU A 86 -1.43 6.83 7.97
C LEU A 86 0.01 7.36 7.92
N GLY A 87 1.00 6.45 7.86
CA GLY A 87 2.41 6.84 7.76
C GLY A 87 2.69 7.68 6.51
N TYR A 88 2.05 7.34 5.38
CA TYR A 88 2.14 8.13 4.16
C TYR A 88 1.64 9.57 4.34
N LYS A 89 0.46 9.77 4.93
CA LYS A 89 -0.08 11.12 5.14
C LYS A 89 0.72 11.92 6.16
N LEU A 90 1.22 11.27 7.21
CA LEU A 90 2.11 11.92 8.17
C LEU A 90 3.41 12.39 7.49
N ASN A 91 4.01 11.56 6.62
CA ASN A 91 5.19 11.96 5.85
C ASN A 91 4.92 13.16 4.92
N GLN A 92 3.70 13.30 4.41
CA GLN A 92 3.34 14.42 3.52
C GLN A 92 3.08 15.73 4.27
N LYS A 93 2.36 15.67 5.39
CA LYS A 93 1.79 16.87 6.04
C LYS A 93 2.44 17.21 7.37
N LEU A 94 2.90 16.21 8.11
CA LEU A 94 3.31 16.35 9.51
C LEU A 94 4.67 15.69 9.80
N LYS A 95 5.54 15.54 8.79
CA LYS A 95 6.81 14.80 8.91
C LYS A 95 7.71 15.32 10.04
N THR A 96 7.72 16.64 10.25
CA THR A 96 8.54 17.30 11.27
C THR A 96 8.00 17.11 12.68
N GLU A 97 6.67 17.08 12.84
CA GLU A 97 6.02 16.84 14.14
C GLU A 97 5.98 15.36 14.48
N PHE A 98 5.75 14.49 13.48
CA PHE A 98 5.61 13.05 13.63
C PHE A 98 6.48 12.33 12.58
N PRO A 99 7.73 11.98 12.92
CA PRO A 99 8.61 11.24 12.02
C PRO A 99 8.19 9.77 11.84
N ASN A 100 7.36 9.23 12.74
CA ASN A 100 6.77 7.90 12.70
C ASN A 100 5.33 7.93 13.23
N ILE A 101 4.64 6.78 13.25
CA ILE A 101 3.22 6.68 13.62
C ILE A 101 3.02 6.69 15.13
N ASN A 102 4.00 6.19 15.90
CA ASN A 102 3.85 5.93 17.33
C ASN A 102 3.36 7.15 18.13
N GLU A 103 4.03 8.28 17.96
CA GLU A 103 3.69 9.52 18.69
C GLU A 103 2.34 10.10 18.24
N PHE A 104 2.05 10.04 16.94
CA PHE A 104 0.76 10.48 16.41
C PHE A 104 -0.40 9.65 16.98
N TYR A 105 -0.22 8.32 17.02
CA TYR A 105 -1.23 7.42 17.56
C TYR A 105 -1.53 7.69 19.03
N GLU A 106 -0.49 7.83 19.86
CA GLU A 106 -0.66 8.10 21.30
C GLU A 106 -1.35 9.45 21.54
N LYS A 107 -0.99 10.50 20.79
CA LYS A 107 -1.52 11.86 20.97
C LYS A 107 -2.91 12.05 20.39
N ASN A 108 -3.18 11.52 19.19
CA ASN A 108 -4.36 11.91 18.39
C ASN A 108 -5.39 10.78 18.21
N MET A 109 -5.04 9.51 18.45
CA MET A 109 -5.92 8.38 18.13
C MET A 109 -6.32 7.57 19.37
N LYS A 110 -5.35 7.09 20.16
CA LYS A 110 -5.53 6.06 21.20
C LYS A 110 -6.63 6.36 22.23
N THR A 111 -6.75 7.62 22.62
CA THR A 111 -7.68 8.06 23.67
C THR A 111 -9.04 8.48 23.11
N TYR A 112 -9.10 8.79 21.80
CA TYR A 112 -10.31 9.28 21.14
C TYR A 112 -11.39 8.20 21.09
N HIS A 113 -12.62 8.59 21.45
CA HIS A 113 -13.73 7.66 21.64
C HIS A 113 -14.09 6.89 20.37
N GLY A 114 -13.89 7.48 19.18
CA GLY A 114 -14.13 6.81 17.90
C GLY A 114 -13.32 5.51 17.75
N TYR A 115 -12.07 5.47 18.20
CA TYR A 115 -11.25 4.25 18.17
C TYR A 115 -11.58 3.24 19.27
N LYS A 116 -12.39 3.64 20.26
CA LYS A 116 -12.93 2.73 21.29
C LYS A 116 -14.26 2.11 20.87
N LYS A 117 -14.72 2.33 19.63
CA LYS A 117 -15.91 1.67 19.08
C LYS A 117 -15.75 0.15 19.17
N ASN A 118 -16.76 -0.49 19.75
CA ASN A 118 -16.77 -1.94 19.98
C ASN A 118 -16.99 -2.72 18.68
N ILE A 119 -16.35 -3.89 18.60
CA ILE A 119 -16.56 -4.91 17.57
C ILE A 119 -16.69 -6.28 18.26
N ASP A 120 -17.78 -6.99 18.02
CA ASP A 120 -18.10 -8.28 18.68
C ASP A 120 -18.13 -9.46 17.70
N TYR A 121 -17.80 -9.21 16.43
CA TYR A 121 -17.79 -10.18 15.33
C TYR A 121 -16.41 -10.40 14.72
N VAL A 122 -15.36 -9.86 15.34
CA VAL A 122 -13.97 -10.11 14.93
C VAL A 122 -13.26 -10.83 16.07
N ASP A 123 -12.97 -12.12 15.89
CA ASP A 123 -12.41 -12.97 16.94
C ASP A 123 -11.09 -12.41 17.49
N GLY A 124 -11.01 -12.28 18.81
CA GLY A 124 -9.81 -11.81 19.52
C GLY A 124 -9.64 -10.29 19.59
N TYR A 125 -10.59 -9.50 19.08
CA TYR A 125 -10.54 -8.03 19.14
C TYR A 125 -11.87 -7.47 19.63
N SER A 126 -11.81 -6.49 20.53
CA SER A 126 -13.02 -5.90 21.12
C SER A 126 -13.28 -4.49 20.65
N THR A 127 -12.26 -3.79 20.13
CA THR A 127 -12.36 -2.41 19.65
C THR A 127 -11.48 -2.15 18.42
N TYR A 128 -11.70 -1.04 17.72
CA TYR A 128 -10.79 -0.58 16.66
C TYR A 128 -9.37 -0.34 17.18
N LYS A 129 -9.24 0.17 18.40
CA LYS A 129 -7.96 0.32 19.08
C LYS A 129 -7.24 -1.02 19.20
N ASP A 130 -7.94 -2.11 19.50
CA ASP A 130 -7.34 -3.44 19.63
C ASP A 130 -6.87 -3.98 18.27
N LEU A 131 -7.65 -3.75 17.21
CA LEU A 131 -7.24 -4.07 15.83
C LEU A 131 -5.94 -3.35 15.46
N ILE A 132 -5.85 -2.05 15.73
CA ILE A 132 -4.64 -1.27 15.45
C ILE A 132 -3.46 -1.77 16.28
N ASN A 133 -3.66 -1.98 17.58
CA ASN A 133 -2.60 -2.40 18.50
C ASN A 133 -2.00 -3.76 18.16
N LYS A 134 -2.73 -4.63 17.46
CA LYS A 134 -2.20 -5.88 16.91
C LYS A 134 -0.98 -5.65 16.02
N TYR A 135 -0.96 -4.53 15.33
CA TYR A 135 0.04 -4.16 14.33
C TYR A 135 0.97 -3.04 14.81
N ASN A 136 1.02 -2.76 16.13
CA ASN A 136 1.87 -1.71 16.69
C ASN A 136 3.37 -1.91 16.41
N TYR A 137 3.79 -3.12 16.03
CA TYR A 137 5.17 -3.42 15.67
C TYR A 137 5.68 -2.60 14.48
N VAL A 138 4.79 -2.05 13.63
CA VAL A 138 5.18 -1.17 12.50
C VAL A 138 5.18 0.32 12.87
N PHE A 139 4.76 0.71 14.08
CA PHE A 139 4.59 2.13 14.44
C PHE A 139 5.88 2.93 14.46
N ASN A 140 7.00 2.26 14.72
CA ASN A 140 8.31 2.88 14.81
C ASN A 140 9.03 2.92 13.45
N ILE A 141 8.43 2.37 12.39
CA ILE A 141 8.99 2.51 11.03
C ILE A 141 8.92 4.00 10.65
N PRO A 142 10.01 4.58 10.12
CA PRO A 142 9.98 5.96 9.63
C PRO A 142 8.84 6.16 8.63
N ASN A 143 8.10 7.27 8.76
CA ASN A 143 6.98 7.58 7.88
C ASN A 143 7.40 7.67 6.40
N GLU A 144 8.66 8.04 6.14
CA GLU A 144 9.25 7.99 4.79
C GLU A 144 9.28 6.58 4.20
N ASP A 145 9.57 5.57 5.00
CA ASP A 145 9.56 4.17 4.53
C ASP A 145 8.14 3.64 4.43
N MET A 146 7.25 3.99 5.39
CA MET A 146 5.83 3.68 5.29
C MET A 146 5.21 4.26 4.01
N SER A 147 5.63 5.47 3.58
CA SER A 147 5.23 6.05 2.29
C SER A 147 5.64 5.17 1.11
N LYS A 148 6.84 4.60 1.10
CA LYS A 148 7.29 3.69 0.02
C LYS A 148 6.44 2.43 -0.01
N PHE A 149 6.13 1.84 1.15
CA PHE A 149 5.24 0.69 1.25
C PHE A 149 3.81 1.03 0.77
N TYR A 150 3.29 2.20 1.14
CA TYR A 150 1.99 2.65 0.67
C TYR A 150 1.95 2.89 -0.84
N ASP A 151 3.01 3.41 -1.45
CA ASP A 151 3.16 3.52 -2.91
C ASP A 151 3.10 2.15 -3.61
N ALA A 152 3.79 1.15 -3.05
CA ALA A 152 3.73 -0.22 -3.55
C ALA A 152 2.34 -0.83 -3.38
N PHE A 153 1.69 -0.60 -2.23
CA PHE A 153 0.30 -0.99 -2.01
C PHE A 153 -0.66 -0.33 -3.02
N LYS A 154 -0.53 0.98 -3.26
CA LYS A 154 -1.35 1.73 -4.22
C LYS A 154 -1.19 1.20 -5.64
N SER A 155 0.03 0.87 -6.06
CA SER A 155 0.25 0.24 -7.37
C SER A 155 -0.29 -1.21 -7.43
N LEU A 156 -0.21 -1.98 -6.34
CA LEU A 156 -0.88 -3.27 -6.24
C LEU A 156 -2.41 -3.14 -6.34
N CYS A 157 -2.98 -2.08 -5.78
CA CYS A 157 -4.42 -1.82 -5.91
C CYS A 157 -4.84 -1.58 -7.35
N LYS A 158 -4.08 -0.80 -8.12
CA LYS A 158 -4.33 -0.62 -9.56
C LYS A 158 -4.36 -1.96 -10.31
N LEU A 159 -3.48 -2.90 -9.94
CA LEU A 159 -3.48 -4.23 -10.51
C LEU A 159 -4.73 -5.05 -10.17
N TYR A 160 -5.20 -4.97 -8.93
CA TYR A 160 -6.44 -5.62 -8.53
C TYR A 160 -7.66 -5.06 -9.27
N THR A 161 -7.72 -3.74 -9.45
CA THR A 161 -8.78 -3.08 -10.21
C THR A 161 -8.74 -3.50 -11.68
N GLU A 162 -7.56 -3.45 -12.31
CA GLU A 162 -7.39 -3.86 -13.70
C GLU A 162 -7.72 -5.34 -13.92
N CYS A 163 -7.38 -6.21 -12.97
CA CYS A 163 -7.69 -7.64 -13.03
C CYS A 163 -9.19 -7.95 -12.98
N ASP A 164 -9.96 -7.13 -12.25
CA ASP A 164 -11.41 -7.30 -12.11
C ASP A 164 -12.19 -6.58 -13.22
N ASP A 165 -11.53 -5.75 -14.02
CA ASP A 165 -12.13 -5.05 -15.14
C ASP A 165 -12.28 -5.99 -16.35
N SER A 166 -13.53 -6.23 -16.76
CA SER A 166 -13.85 -7.04 -17.93
C SER A 166 -13.37 -6.44 -19.26
N GLU A 167 -13.09 -5.14 -19.29
CA GLU A 167 -12.56 -4.41 -20.45
C GLU A 167 -11.02 -4.27 -20.40
N SER A 168 -10.38 -4.84 -19.38
CA SER A 168 -8.93 -4.90 -19.29
C SER A 168 -8.35 -5.73 -20.43
N ASP A 169 -7.24 -5.24 -20.99
CA ASP A 169 -6.44 -6.00 -21.93
C ASP A 169 -5.07 -6.34 -21.33
N TYR A 170 -4.39 -7.29 -21.98
CA TYR A 170 -3.07 -7.76 -21.57
C TYR A 170 -2.04 -6.62 -21.47
N ASN A 171 -2.12 -5.60 -22.32
CA ASN A 171 -1.14 -4.50 -22.34
C ASN A 171 -1.32 -3.58 -21.13
N LYS A 172 -2.57 -3.21 -20.81
CA LYS A 172 -2.88 -2.42 -19.61
C LYS A 172 -2.44 -3.16 -18.34
N TYR A 173 -2.80 -4.43 -18.22
CA TYR A 173 -2.38 -5.27 -17.09
C TYR A 173 -0.84 -5.36 -16.98
N LEU A 174 -0.15 -5.56 -18.11
CA LEU A 174 1.31 -5.62 -18.16
C LEU A 174 1.95 -4.31 -17.69
N GLU A 175 1.45 -3.16 -18.16
CA GLU A 175 1.92 -1.83 -17.74
C GLU A 175 1.78 -1.63 -16.23
N LYS A 176 0.59 -1.91 -15.67
CA LYS A 176 0.36 -1.81 -14.22
C LYS A 176 1.23 -2.77 -13.43
N THR A 177 1.54 -3.95 -13.99
CA THR A 177 2.40 -4.89 -13.29
C THR A 177 3.84 -4.43 -13.29
N GLN A 178 4.32 -3.84 -14.38
CA GLN A 178 5.64 -3.23 -14.42
C GLN A 178 5.75 -2.07 -13.42
N GLU A 179 4.70 -1.25 -13.28
CA GLU A 179 4.64 -0.19 -12.27
C GLU A 179 4.78 -0.75 -10.85
N PHE A 180 3.99 -1.78 -10.51
CA PHE A 180 4.07 -2.44 -9.21
C PHE A 180 5.42 -3.09 -8.95
N VAL A 181 5.95 -3.88 -9.90
CA VAL A 181 7.25 -4.54 -9.75
C VAL A 181 8.35 -3.52 -9.52
N LYS A 182 8.36 -2.40 -10.25
CA LYS A 182 9.33 -1.32 -10.03
C LYS A 182 9.24 -0.75 -8.62
N LYS A 183 8.03 -0.45 -8.13
CA LYS A 183 7.82 0.06 -6.77
C LYS A 183 8.20 -0.97 -5.70
N TYR A 184 7.90 -2.24 -5.93
CA TYR A 184 8.24 -3.34 -5.02
C TYR A 184 9.76 -3.59 -4.96
N GLU A 185 10.47 -3.53 -6.09
CA GLU A 185 11.93 -3.65 -6.13
C GLU A 185 12.62 -2.51 -5.37
N GLN A 186 12.10 -1.28 -5.44
CA GLN A 186 12.62 -0.15 -4.65
C GLN A 186 12.50 -0.36 -3.15
N LEU A 187 11.59 -1.22 -2.70
CA LEU A 187 11.50 -1.57 -1.29
C LEU A 187 12.68 -2.46 -0.87
N LYS A 188 13.26 -3.28 -1.75
CA LYS A 188 14.33 -4.22 -1.37
C LYS A 188 15.58 -3.55 -0.81
N ASP A 189 15.80 -2.28 -1.12
CA ASP A 189 16.86 -1.48 -0.49
C ASP A 189 16.64 -1.35 1.03
N LEU A 190 15.37 -1.35 1.48
CA LEU A 190 14.96 -1.42 2.90
C LEU A 190 15.08 -2.83 3.46
N ASP A 191 14.85 -3.87 2.65
CA ASP A 191 14.90 -5.29 3.05
C ASP A 191 16.30 -5.70 3.55
N ILE A 192 17.37 -5.02 3.12
CA ILE A 192 18.75 -5.27 3.60
C ILE A 192 18.88 -5.05 5.13
N THR A 193 17.98 -4.26 5.74
CA THR A 193 17.99 -3.97 7.19
C THR A 193 17.23 -4.97 8.07
N LYS A 194 16.65 -6.06 7.49
CA LYS A 194 15.90 -7.18 8.12
C LYS A 194 15.60 -7.07 9.63
N ASN A 195 14.77 -6.10 10.00
CA ASN A 195 14.07 -6.13 11.27
C ASN A 195 12.65 -6.67 11.05
N TYR A 196 12.11 -7.37 12.06
CA TYR A 196 10.79 -8.01 12.05
C TYR A 196 9.67 -7.13 11.46
N PRO A 197 9.56 -5.81 11.74
CA PRO A 197 8.48 -4.99 11.20
C PRO A 197 8.47 -4.89 9.66
N TYR A 198 9.63 -4.69 9.05
CA TYR A 198 9.74 -4.55 7.59
C TYR A 198 9.38 -5.87 6.90
N SER A 199 9.90 -7.01 7.40
CA SER A 199 9.63 -8.31 6.79
C SER A 199 8.15 -8.70 6.82
N GLN A 200 7.39 -8.25 7.83
CA GLN A 200 5.94 -8.42 7.86
C GLN A 200 5.24 -7.60 6.78
N LEU A 201 5.63 -6.34 6.56
CA LEU A 201 5.05 -5.50 5.49
C LEU A 201 5.32 -6.10 4.10
N PHE A 202 6.54 -6.58 3.86
CA PHE A 202 6.89 -7.31 2.63
C PHE A 202 6.04 -8.56 2.45
N SER A 203 5.92 -9.37 3.50
CA SER A 203 5.18 -10.62 3.43
C SER A 203 3.72 -10.38 3.07
N ILE A 204 3.10 -9.34 3.62
CA ILE A 204 1.71 -8.96 3.31
C ILE A 204 1.57 -8.57 1.83
N LEU A 205 2.42 -7.67 1.32
CA LEU A 205 2.39 -7.27 -0.09
C LEU A 205 2.68 -8.43 -1.05
N SER A 206 3.68 -9.26 -0.74
CA SER A 206 4.06 -10.42 -1.56
C SER A 206 2.92 -11.44 -1.61
N LYS A 207 2.33 -11.77 -0.46
CA LYS A 207 1.20 -12.70 -0.39
C LYS A 207 0.03 -12.21 -1.22
N ASP A 208 -0.27 -10.92 -1.15
CA ASP A 208 -1.39 -10.35 -1.89
C ASP A 208 -1.11 -10.19 -3.39
N TYR A 209 0.15 -10.02 -3.80
CA TYR A 209 0.53 -10.18 -5.20
C TYR A 209 0.46 -11.63 -5.69
N ASP A 210 0.93 -12.61 -4.89
CA ASP A 210 0.85 -14.03 -5.24
C ASP A 210 -0.60 -14.52 -5.39
N ASN A 211 -1.47 -14.01 -4.53
CA ASN A 211 -2.90 -14.24 -4.59
C ASN A 211 -3.54 -13.70 -5.88
N LEU A 212 -3.08 -12.55 -6.36
CA LEU A 212 -3.54 -11.95 -7.62
C LEU A 212 -3.23 -12.87 -8.82
N LYS A 213 -2.10 -13.59 -8.80
CA LYS A 213 -1.71 -14.53 -9.87
C LYS A 213 -2.74 -15.61 -10.14
N ASN A 214 -3.41 -16.07 -9.08
CA ASN A 214 -4.42 -17.11 -9.17
C ASN A 214 -5.79 -16.56 -9.60
N LYS A 215 -5.98 -15.23 -9.52
CA LYS A 215 -7.23 -14.55 -9.83
C LYS A 215 -7.28 -14.04 -11.27
N CYS A 216 -6.18 -13.50 -11.78
CA CYS A 216 -6.15 -12.88 -13.11
C CYS A 216 -5.89 -13.90 -14.21
N SER A 217 -6.77 -13.94 -15.21
CA SER A 217 -6.62 -14.76 -16.41
C SER A 217 -5.37 -14.42 -17.24
N TYR A 218 -4.89 -13.18 -17.17
CA TYR A 218 -3.79 -12.65 -17.98
C TYR A 218 -2.43 -12.66 -17.28
N PHE A 219 -2.23 -13.49 -16.25
CA PHE A 219 -0.97 -13.44 -15.49
C PHE A 219 0.23 -13.80 -16.39
N PRO A 220 1.14 -12.85 -16.72
CA PRO A 220 2.25 -13.16 -17.58
C PRO A 220 3.25 -14.05 -16.83
N PRO A 221 3.84 -15.05 -17.50
CA PRO A 221 4.80 -15.93 -16.87
C PRO A 221 5.99 -15.13 -16.33
N LEU A 222 6.41 -15.41 -15.09
CA LEU A 222 7.51 -14.73 -14.35
C LEU A 222 8.79 -14.48 -15.18
N ILE A 223 9.01 -15.29 -16.21
CA ILE A 223 10.13 -15.19 -17.15
C ILE A 223 10.16 -13.84 -17.88
N THR A 224 9.01 -13.20 -18.14
CA THR A 224 8.95 -11.88 -18.81
C THR A 224 9.47 -10.75 -17.93
N TYR A 225 9.21 -10.78 -16.61
CA TYR A 225 9.70 -9.75 -15.67
C TYR A 225 11.22 -9.81 -15.45
N SER A 226 11.79 -11.01 -15.43
CA SER A 226 13.24 -11.20 -15.34
C SER A 226 13.94 -10.61 -16.59
N LEU A 227 13.40 -10.84 -17.78
CA LEU A 227 13.93 -10.30 -19.03
C LEU A 227 13.77 -8.78 -19.15
N ILE A 228 12.64 -8.21 -18.69
CA ILE A 228 12.38 -6.76 -18.73
C ILE A 228 13.19 -6.00 -17.68
N SER A 229 13.35 -6.54 -16.46
CA SER A 229 14.21 -5.93 -15.43
C SER A 229 15.67 -5.88 -15.87
N ILE A 230 16.16 -6.94 -16.51
CA ILE A 230 17.50 -6.96 -17.11
C ILE A 230 17.59 -5.89 -18.23
N ALA A 231 16.59 -5.79 -19.11
CA ALA A 231 16.60 -4.82 -20.21
C ALA A 231 16.55 -3.35 -19.75
N LEU A 232 15.82 -3.03 -18.67
CA LEU A 232 15.67 -1.66 -18.16
C LEU A 232 16.88 -1.16 -17.36
N ILE A 233 17.65 -2.06 -16.73
CA ILE A 233 18.96 -1.70 -16.13
C ILE A 233 19.92 -1.16 -17.21
N PHE A 234 19.81 -1.64 -18.46
CA PHE A 234 20.64 -1.17 -19.58
C PHE A 234 20.18 0.16 -20.19
N VAL A 235 18.95 0.61 -19.94
CA VAL A 235 18.41 1.88 -20.50
C VAL A 235 18.58 3.06 -19.54
N ALA A 236 18.72 2.81 -18.23
CA ALA A 236 18.78 3.86 -17.20
C ALA A 236 20.20 4.24 -16.74
N ILE A 237 21.27 3.66 -17.30
CA ILE A 237 22.63 4.17 -17.10
C ILE A 237 22.90 5.18 -18.23
N PRO A 238 22.87 6.51 -18.00
CA PRO A 238 23.54 7.41 -18.91
C PRO A 238 25.00 7.02 -18.91
N ILE A 239 25.45 6.48 -20.04
CA ILE A 239 26.83 6.14 -20.34
C ILE A 239 27.65 7.43 -20.24
N PHE A 240 28.10 7.77 -19.05
CA PHE A 240 29.34 8.50 -18.87
C PHE A 240 30.46 7.46 -18.85
N PHE A 241 31.45 7.68 -19.71
CA PHE A 241 32.58 6.82 -20.07
C PHE A 241 32.30 5.83 -21.21
N GLY A 242 32.60 6.32 -22.42
CA GLY A 242 32.59 5.58 -23.67
C GLY A 242 33.53 4.36 -23.66
N ILE A 243 32.99 3.22 -23.25
CA ILE A 243 33.52 1.91 -23.59
C ILE A 243 32.34 1.09 -24.13
N SER A 244 32.30 0.89 -25.44
CA SER A 244 31.37 -0.02 -26.09
C SER A 244 31.76 -1.46 -25.74
N TYR A 245 31.01 -2.12 -24.86
CA TYR A 245 31.18 -3.55 -24.61
C TYR A 245 30.50 -4.35 -25.73
N LYS A 246 31.31 -4.96 -26.60
CA LYS A 246 30.85 -5.96 -27.57
C LYS A 246 30.63 -7.30 -26.84
N VAL A 247 29.42 -7.53 -26.35
CA VAL A 247 29.07 -8.78 -25.65
C VAL A 247 28.93 -9.94 -26.64
N ASN A 248 29.66 -11.03 -26.41
CA ASN A 248 29.64 -12.24 -27.24
C ASN A 248 28.45 -13.15 -26.85
N ASN A 249 27.45 -13.23 -27.73
CA ASN A 249 26.17 -13.94 -27.54
C ASN A 249 26.29 -15.46 -27.29
N LYS A 250 27.47 -16.07 -27.48
CA LYS A 250 27.71 -17.50 -27.26
C LYS A 250 27.78 -17.91 -25.79
N GLU A 251 28.25 -17.02 -24.91
CA GLU A 251 28.44 -17.35 -23.48
C GLU A 251 27.12 -17.27 -22.69
N LEU A 252 26.24 -16.33 -23.07
CA LEU A 252 24.88 -16.19 -22.53
C LEU A 252 23.98 -17.39 -22.81
N LYS A 253 24.06 -17.98 -24.02
CA LYS A 253 23.34 -19.22 -24.36
C LYS A 253 23.74 -20.40 -23.47
N LYS A 254 25.00 -20.45 -23.01
CA LYS A 254 25.51 -21.54 -22.18
C LYS A 254 25.03 -21.44 -20.73
N LYS A 255 24.90 -20.23 -20.17
CA LYS A 255 24.33 -19.99 -18.82
C LYS A 255 22.82 -20.27 -18.76
N LEU A 256 22.07 -19.93 -19.83
CA LEU A 256 20.63 -20.22 -19.92
C LEU A 256 20.32 -21.73 -19.92
N LEU A 257 21.16 -22.55 -20.57
CA LEU A 257 21.01 -24.01 -20.60
C LEU A 257 21.28 -24.70 -19.25
N TYR A 258 22.04 -24.06 -18.35
CA TYR A 258 22.35 -24.60 -17.03
C TYR A 258 21.21 -24.41 -16.02
N ILE A 259 20.42 -23.34 -16.18
CA ILE A 259 19.31 -23.00 -15.29
C ILE A 259 18.05 -23.82 -15.61
N CYS A 260 17.84 -24.24 -16.86
CA CYS A 260 16.68 -25.07 -17.23
C CYS A 260 16.81 -26.57 -16.84
N LYS A 261 17.82 -26.96 -16.07
CA LYS A 261 18.07 -28.37 -15.71
C LYS A 261 17.99 -28.71 -14.22
N HIS A 262 17.53 -27.77 -13.39
CA HIS A 262 17.17 -27.98 -11.98
C HIS A 262 15.92 -27.18 -11.64
#